data_AF-A0A0S8EWL3-F1
#
_entry.id   AF-A0A0S8EWL3-F1
#
_cell.length_a   1.000
_cell.length_b   1.000
_cell.length_c   1.000
_cell.angle_alpha   90.00
_cell.angle_beta   90.00
_cell.angle_gamma   90.00
#
_symmetry.space_group_name_H-M   'P 1'
#
loop_
_entity.id
_entity.type
_entity.pdbx_description
1 polymer ?
#
loop_
_entity_poly.entity_id
_entity_poly.type
_entity_poly.pdbx_seq_one_letter_code
_entity_poly.pdbx_strand_id
1 'polypeptide(L)' 'MEKAETNSTDRILRLFRRFDTNNDSLIDENEFGEILKTLGWDSSAEVRALEFAVIDTNSDGLVDFQEFADWWRDQN' A
#
# COMPACT_ATOMS: atom_id res chain seq x y z
N MET A 1 -2.82 20.82 -21.69
CA MET A 1 -2.16 20.67 -20.38
C MET A 1 -2.73 19.40 -19.78
N GLU A 2 -2.07 18.24 -19.87
CA GLU A 2 -2.73 16.98 -19.45
C GLU A 2 -1.79 15.79 -19.19
N LYS A 3 -0.59 16.00 -18.62
CA LYS A 3 0.37 14.87 -18.41
C LYS A 3 1.14 14.87 -17.09
N ALA A 4 0.63 15.56 -16.05
CA ALA A 4 1.27 15.52 -14.74
C ALA A 4 0.72 14.38 -13.86
N GLU A 5 -0.59 14.09 -13.92
CA GLU A 5 -1.23 13.15 -12.99
C GLU A 5 -0.94 11.67 -13.32
N THR A 6 -0.66 11.35 -14.58
CA THR A 6 -0.40 9.96 -15.02
C THR A 6 0.90 9.39 -14.46
N ASN A 7 1.92 10.22 -14.20
CA ASN A 7 3.22 9.73 -13.72
C ASN A 7 3.16 9.22 -12.29
N SER A 8 2.45 9.94 -11.40
CA SER A 8 2.32 9.54 -10.00
C SER A 8 1.49 8.26 -9.88
N THR A 9 0.38 8.17 -10.60
CA THR A 9 -0.49 6.98 -10.57
C THR A 9 0.20 5.75 -11.17
N ASP A 10 0.99 5.88 -12.24
CA ASP A 10 1.74 4.74 -12.82
C ASP A 10 2.80 4.21 -11.83
N ARG A 11 3.48 5.11 -11.12
CA ARG A 11 4.48 4.72 -10.10
C ARG A 11 3.83 4.02 -8.90
N ILE A 12 2.71 4.55 -8.41
CA ILE A 12 1.92 3.95 -7.33
C ILE A 12 1.39 2.59 -7.78
N LEU A 13 0.86 2.47 -9.01
CA LEU A 13 0.36 1.20 -9.54
C LEU A 13 1.45 0.14 -9.69
N ARG A 14 2.66 0.53 -10.12
CA ARG A 14 3.80 -0.39 -10.17
C ARG A 14 4.22 -0.86 -8.79
N LEU A 15 4.18 0.02 -7.79
CA LEU A 15 4.45 -0.33 -6.40
C LEU A 15 3.35 -1.26 -5.87
N PHE A 16 2.09 -0.89 -6.03
CA PHE A 16 0.95 -1.71 -5.64
C PHE A 16 1.04 -3.13 -6.22
N ARG A 17 1.25 -3.26 -7.54
CA ARG A 17 1.44 -4.58 -8.19
C ARG A 17 2.71 -5.32 -7.81
N ARG A 18 3.71 -4.62 -7.27
CA ARG A 18 4.92 -5.23 -6.74
C ARG A 18 4.65 -5.89 -5.40
N PHE A 19 3.62 -5.42 -4.69
CA PHE A 19 3.25 -5.83 -3.35
C PHE A 19 2.08 -6.82 -3.33
N ASP A 20 1.09 -6.60 -4.18
CA ASP A 20 0.01 -7.53 -4.50
C ASP A 20 0.61 -8.79 -5.16
N THR A 21 0.86 -9.81 -4.33
CA THR A 21 1.59 -11.02 -4.72
C THR A 21 0.61 -12.11 -5.16
N ASN A 22 -0.58 -12.09 -4.56
CA ASN A 22 -1.69 -12.97 -4.91
C ASN A 22 -2.46 -12.50 -6.18
N ASN A 23 -2.18 -11.25 -6.61
CA ASN A 23 -2.68 -10.59 -7.81
C ASN A 23 -4.20 -10.33 -7.80
N ASP A 24 -4.78 -10.20 -6.61
CA ASP A 24 -6.21 -9.97 -6.35
C ASP A 24 -6.61 -8.48 -6.41
N SER A 25 -5.65 -7.61 -6.69
CA SER A 25 -5.81 -6.15 -6.74
C SER A 25 -6.12 -5.51 -5.39
N LEU A 26 -5.84 -6.21 -4.30
CA LEU A 26 -5.92 -5.78 -2.91
C LEU A 26 -4.57 -6.11 -2.23
N ILE A 27 -4.30 -5.52 -1.08
CA ILE A 27 -3.15 -5.87 -0.26
C ILE A 27 -3.67 -6.29 1.10
N ASP A 28 -3.50 -7.57 1.44
CA ASP A 28 -3.86 -8.06 2.76
C ASP A 28 -2.77 -7.79 3.81
N GLU A 29 -3.10 -7.92 5.10
CA GLU A 29 -2.17 -7.67 6.20
C GLU A 29 -0.87 -8.51 6.07
N ASN A 30 -0.94 -9.74 5.56
CA ASN A 30 0.25 -10.57 5.38
C ASN A 30 1.13 -10.05 4.26
N GLU A 31 0.53 -9.66 3.13
CA GLU A 31 1.25 -9.03 2.03
C GLU A 31 1.89 -7.72 2.49
N PHE A 32 1.16 -6.89 3.22
CA PHE A 32 1.68 -5.66 3.84
C PHE A 32 2.86 -5.93 4.78
N GLY A 33 2.81 -7.03 5.55
CA GLY A 33 3.94 -7.47 6.37
C GLY A 33 5.22 -7.76 5.57
N GLU A 34 5.10 -8.34 4.38
CA GLU A 34 6.23 -8.55 3.47
C GLU A 34 6.72 -7.24 2.85
N ILE A 35 5.84 -6.25 2.66
CA ILE A 35 6.20 -4.88 2.27
C ILE A 35 7.10 -4.26 3.34
N LEU A 36 6.65 -4.27 4.61
CA LEU A 36 7.41 -3.70 5.72
C LEU A 36 8.81 -4.29 5.80
N LYS A 37 8.95 -5.62 5.65
CA LYS A 37 10.26 -6.28 5.58
C LYS A 37 11.10 -5.82 4.39
N THR A 38 10.47 -5.69 3.21
CA THR A 38 11.16 -5.29 1.97
C THR A 38 11.66 -3.84 2.04
N LEU A 39 10.91 -2.96 2.73
CA LEU A 39 11.31 -1.57 3.00
C LEU A 39 12.36 -1.46 4.12
N GLY A 40 12.65 -2.56 4.82
CA GLY A 40 13.54 -2.58 5.98
C GLY A 40 12.91 -1.95 7.23
N TRP A 41 11.58 -1.87 7.26
CA TRP A 41 10.81 -1.40 8.41
C TRP A 41 10.51 -2.56 9.37
N ASP A 42 10.11 -2.22 10.59
CA ASP A 42 9.76 -3.21 11.58
C ASP A 42 8.45 -3.92 11.19
N SER A 43 8.54 -5.23 10.93
CA SER A 43 7.39 -6.04 10.49
C SER A 43 6.74 -6.80 11.65
N SER A 44 6.97 -6.38 12.90
CA SER A 44 6.34 -6.99 14.08
C SER A 44 4.83 -6.86 13.98
N ALA A 45 4.11 -7.79 14.60
CA ALA A 45 2.64 -7.82 14.51
C ALA A 45 2.00 -6.49 14.97
N GLU A 46 2.52 -5.87 16.03
CA GLU A 46 2.03 -4.56 16.50
C GLU A 46 2.26 -3.44 15.47
N VAL A 47 3.48 -3.31 14.94
CA VAL A 47 3.79 -2.27 13.95
C VAL A 47 3.00 -2.49 12.68
N ARG A 48 2.91 -3.73 12.22
CA ARG A 48 2.10 -4.10 11.07
C ARG A 48 0.64 -3.73 11.26
N ALA A 49 0.03 -4.11 12.38
CA ALA A 49 -1.37 -3.78 12.65
C ALA A 49 -1.59 -2.26 12.76
N LEU A 50 -0.64 -1.52 13.35
CA LEU A 50 -0.72 -0.06 13.44
C LEU A 50 -0.61 0.60 12.08
N GLU A 51 0.41 0.26 11.30
CA GLU A 51 0.64 0.82 9.96
C GLU A 51 -0.48 0.42 9.00
N PHE A 52 -0.94 -0.84 9.08
CA PHE A 52 -2.07 -1.35 8.31
C PHE A 52 -3.36 -0.59 8.65
N ALA A 53 -3.64 -0.35 9.94
CA ALA A 53 -4.82 0.42 10.35
C ALA A 53 -4.76 1.91 9.95
N VAL A 54 -3.57 2.45 9.65
CA VAL A 54 -3.43 3.84 9.17
C VAL A 54 -3.81 3.95 7.69
N ILE A 55 -3.52 2.91 6.90
CA ILE A 55 -3.82 2.86 5.46
C ILE A 55 -5.23 2.31 5.19
N ASP A 56 -5.67 1.30 5.95
CA ASP A 56 -6.99 0.67 5.90
C ASP A 56 -8.04 1.62 6.51
N THR A 57 -8.50 2.55 5.68
CA THR A 57 -9.37 3.64 6.11
C THR A 57 -10.82 3.16 6.18
N ASN A 58 -11.17 2.18 5.34
CA ASN A 58 -12.49 1.56 5.30
C ASN A 58 -12.66 0.46 6.38
N SER A 59 -11.56 0.02 7.01
CA SER A 59 -11.50 -1.02 8.05
C SER A 59 -12.07 -2.37 7.60
N ASP A 60 -11.91 -2.73 6.33
CA ASP A 60 -12.33 -4.01 5.76
C ASP A 60 -11.25 -5.10 5.89
N GLY A 61 -10.07 -4.75 6.40
CA GLY A 61 -8.94 -5.66 6.58
C GLY A 61 -8.13 -5.89 5.31
N LEU A 62 -8.37 -5.11 4.26
CA LEU A 62 -7.69 -5.14 2.96
C LEU A 62 -7.40 -3.70 2.53
N VAL A 63 -6.25 -3.49 1.89
CA VAL A 63 -5.91 -2.18 1.34
C VAL A 63 -6.17 -2.19 -0.15
N ASP A 64 -7.12 -1.36 -0.58
CA ASP A 64 -7.38 -1.20 -2.00
C ASP A 64 -6.37 -0.22 -2.67
N PHE A 65 -6.36 -0.22 -4.01
CA PHE A 65 -5.46 0.66 -4.76
C PHE A 65 -5.66 2.15 -4.44
N GLN A 66 -6.89 2.57 -4.15
CA GLN A 66 -7.21 3.96 -3.85
C GLN A 66 -6.66 4.35 -2.48
N GLU A 67 -6.87 3.52 -1.47
CA GLU A 67 -6.30 3.70 -0.11
C GLU A 67 -4.77 3.74 -0.15
N PHE A 68 -4.14 2.82 -0.89
CA PHE A 68 -2.70 2.83 -1.09
C PHE A 68 -2.20 4.07 -1.82
N ALA A 69 -2.93 4.54 -2.83
CA ALA A 69 -2.57 5.74 -3.58
C ALA A 69 -2.67 7.01 -2.76
N ASP A 70 -3.72 7.14 -1.92
CA ASP A 70 -3.90 8.26 -1.01
C ASP A 70 -2.82 8.26 0.07
N TRP A 71 -2.58 7.12 0.72
CA TRP A 71 -1.52 6.99 1.71
C TRP A 71 -0.12 7.30 1.14
N TRP A 72 0.20 6.78 -0.05
CA TRP A 72 1.49 7.03 -0.70
C TRP A 72 1.69 8.50 -1.08
N ARG A 73 0.61 9.21 -1.41
CA ARG A 73 0.63 10.65 -1.70
C ARG A 73 0.81 11.49 -0.43
N ASP A 74 0.24 11.06 0.69
CA ASP A 74 0.38 11.78 1.97
C ASP A 74 1.82 11.71 2.52
N GLN A 75 2.54 10.62 2.22
CA GLN A 75 3.93 10.39 2.67
C GLN A 75 5.02 11.09 1.83
N ASN A 76 4.72 11.70 0.66
CA ASN A 76 5.73 12.25 -0.27
C ASN A 76 5.34 13.57 -0.95
#